data_AF-A0A3N2PA35-F1
#
_entry.id   AF-A0A3N2PA35-F1
#
_cell.length_a   1.000
_cell.length_b   1.000
_cell.length_c   1.000
_cell.angle_alpha   90.00
_cell.angle_beta   90.00
_cell.angle_gamma   90.00
#
_symmetry.space_group_name_H-M   'P 1'
#
loop_
_entity.id
_entity.type
_entity.pdbx_description
1 polymer ?
#
loop_
_entity_poly.entity_id
_entity_poly.type
_entity_poly.pdbx_seq_one_letter_code
_entity_poly.pdbx_strand_id
1 'polypeptide(L)'
;MADNLAQLFAAAVATDPTRPLLTWYDDASGDRAELSGATLANWVAKTANLLVDAAGLAPGDPVGVLLPPHWQTAAVLLGCWSAGAEVRTGTAGPVEVLFAAADRIGEAAAWPAGERYALALAPLAAPLRDVPAGYADYVVEVRGHGDHFTPDPAGGPQDAELVGRAARRAAELGIGAGDRVLVDAARHPDPVDWLLAPLAAGASVVLCGHLDPAKRPARVTTEKVTVELA
;
A
#
# COMPACT_ATOMS: atom_id res chain seq x y z
N MET A 1 6.81 -21.16 3.04
CA MET A 1 6.39 -20.11 2.08
C MET A 1 5.17 -19.45 2.69
N ALA A 2 4.93 -18.16 2.44
CA ALA A 2 3.70 -17.53 2.89
C ALA A 2 2.54 -18.08 2.07
N ASP A 3 1.46 -18.47 2.73
CA ASP A 3 0.27 -19.01 2.06
C ASP A 3 -0.75 -17.90 1.74
N ASN A 4 -0.56 -16.71 2.33
CA ASN A 4 -1.41 -15.54 2.12
C ASN A 4 -0.63 -14.21 2.22
N LEU A 5 -1.27 -13.09 1.85
CA LEU A 5 -0.61 -11.77 1.77
C LEU A 5 -0.26 -11.20 3.14
N ALA A 6 -1.06 -11.47 4.17
CA ALA A 6 -0.78 -11.03 5.52
C ALA A 6 0.47 -11.72 6.09
N GLN A 7 0.61 -13.03 5.86
CA GLN A 7 1.81 -13.81 6.21
C GLN A 7 3.04 -13.35 5.42
N LEU A 8 2.88 -13.03 4.14
CA LEU A 8 3.96 -12.51 3.29
C LEU A 8 4.51 -11.19 3.85
N PHE A 9 3.62 -10.26 4.20
CA PHE A 9 4.01 -9.01 4.84
C PHE A 9 4.64 -9.24 6.23
N ALA A 10 4.04 -10.08 7.07
CA ALA A 10 4.58 -10.42 8.38
C ALA A 10 6.00 -11.00 8.30
N ALA A 11 6.28 -11.86 7.32
CA ALA A 11 7.61 -12.43 7.09
C ALA A 11 8.64 -11.34 6.70
N ALA A 12 8.24 -10.39 5.84
CA ALA A 12 9.10 -9.28 5.43
C ALA A 12 9.48 -8.34 6.59
N VAL A 13 8.56 -8.16 7.54
CA VAL A 13 8.78 -7.36 8.77
C VAL A 13 9.59 -8.12 9.81
N ALA A 14 9.36 -9.43 9.97
CA ALA A 14 9.96 -10.24 11.04
C ALA A 14 11.49 -10.32 11.01
N THR A 15 12.11 -10.11 9.85
CA THR A 15 13.58 -10.14 9.70
C THR A 15 14.25 -9.00 10.46
N ASP A 16 13.70 -7.79 10.34
CA ASP A 16 14.13 -6.60 11.07
C ASP A 16 12.99 -5.56 11.01
N PRO A 17 12.20 -5.39 12.08
CA PRO A 17 11.09 -4.43 12.09
C PRO A 17 11.56 -2.96 12.07
N THR A 18 12.82 -2.70 12.39
CA THR A 18 13.35 -1.34 12.53
C THR A 18 13.97 -0.80 11.24
N ARG A 19 14.35 -1.67 10.30
CA ARG A 19 14.90 -1.24 9.01
C ARG A 19 13.86 -0.49 8.18
N PRO A 20 14.27 0.51 7.36
CA PRO A 20 13.41 1.14 6.37
C PRO A 20 12.87 0.10 5.39
N LEU A 21 11.58 -0.21 5.47
CA LEU A 21 10.94 -1.18 4.58
C LEU A 21 10.45 -0.48 3.30
N LEU A 22 9.93 0.75 3.45
CA LEU A 22 9.44 1.57 2.36
C LEU A 22 9.86 3.03 2.58
N THR A 23 10.63 3.57 1.65
CA THR A 23 10.89 5.00 1.55
C THR A 23 10.16 5.53 0.32
N TRP A 24 9.33 6.53 0.50
CA TRP A 24 8.59 7.18 -0.58
C TRP A 24 9.12 8.59 -0.83
N TYR A 25 9.26 8.94 -2.10
CA TYR A 25 9.63 10.27 -2.58
C TYR A 25 8.61 10.77 -3.58
N ASP A 26 8.41 12.09 -3.58
CA ASP A 26 7.90 12.80 -4.74
C ASP A 26 8.91 13.85 -5.19
N ASP A 27 9.54 13.66 -6.35
CA ASP A 27 10.53 14.64 -6.82
C ASP A 27 9.88 15.90 -7.40
N ALA A 28 8.57 15.90 -7.67
CA ALA A 28 7.82 17.07 -8.10
C ALA A 28 7.55 18.04 -6.94
N SER A 29 7.01 17.56 -5.81
CA SER A 29 6.81 18.38 -4.60
C SER A 29 8.05 18.52 -3.73
N GLY A 30 8.98 17.55 -3.80
CA GLY A 30 10.11 17.41 -2.89
C GLY A 30 9.80 16.62 -1.62
N ASP A 31 8.60 16.05 -1.49
CA ASP A 31 8.18 15.31 -0.30
C ASP A 31 8.94 13.99 -0.14
N ARG A 32 9.09 13.58 1.12
CA ARG A 32 9.71 12.32 1.53
C ARG A 32 9.00 11.74 2.74
N ALA A 33 8.72 10.45 2.69
CA ALA A 33 8.30 9.66 3.84
C ALA A 33 9.15 8.40 3.94
N GLU A 34 9.45 7.95 5.15
CA GLU A 34 10.15 6.70 5.39
C GLU A 34 9.43 5.93 6.48
N LEU A 35 9.13 4.66 6.20
CA LEU A 35 8.48 3.76 7.13
C LEU A 35 9.37 2.55 7.36
N SER A 36 9.67 2.31 8.64
CA SER A 36 10.17 1.02 9.08
C SER A 36 9.10 -0.06 8.92
N GLY A 37 9.50 -1.33 8.94
CA GLY A 37 8.56 -2.45 8.94
C GLY A 37 7.52 -2.35 10.07
N ALA A 38 7.96 -1.97 11.28
CA ALA A 38 7.08 -1.76 12.43
C ALA A 38 6.09 -0.60 12.23
N THR A 39 6.56 0.52 11.67
CA THR A 39 5.69 1.68 11.41
C THR A 39 4.62 1.31 10.39
N LEU A 40 5.01 0.66 9.29
CA LEU A 40 4.04 0.22 8.28
C LEU A 40 3.07 -0.81 8.86
N ALA A 41 3.54 -1.76 9.68
CA ALA A 41 2.69 -2.75 10.34
C ALA A 41 1.62 -2.12 11.24
N ASN A 42 1.97 -1.06 11.97
CA ASN A 42 0.99 -0.30 12.76
C ASN A 42 -0.11 0.29 11.88
N TRP A 43 0.24 0.96 10.77
CA TRP A 43 -0.74 1.50 9.83
C TRP A 43 -1.62 0.41 9.18
N VAL A 44 -1.03 -0.74 8.87
CA VAL A 44 -1.76 -1.92 8.35
C VAL A 44 -2.76 -2.44 9.37
N ALA A 45 -2.34 -2.61 10.63
CA ALA A 45 -3.22 -3.06 11.71
C ALA A 45 -4.37 -2.07 11.96
N LYS A 46 -4.07 -0.76 12.01
CA LYS A 46 -5.10 0.28 12.15
C LYS A 46 -6.11 0.26 11.01
N THR A 47 -5.64 0.07 9.78
CA THR A 47 -6.51 -0.02 8.59
C THR A 47 -7.39 -1.26 8.64
N ALA A 48 -6.84 -2.41 9.02
CA ALA A 48 -7.62 -3.65 9.14
C ALA A 48 -8.69 -3.52 10.24
N ASN A 49 -8.33 -2.94 11.40
CA ASN A 49 -9.29 -2.62 12.46
C ASN A 49 -10.36 -1.61 11.99
N LEU A 50 -10.01 -0.58 11.23
CA LEU A 50 -10.98 0.35 10.64
C LEU A 50 -12.01 -0.38 9.77
N LEU A 51 -11.53 -1.27 8.89
CA LEU A 51 -12.38 -2.02 7.98
C LEU A 51 -13.33 -2.98 8.72
N VAL A 52 -12.83 -3.71 9.72
CA VAL A 52 -13.63 -4.70 10.45
C VAL A 52 -14.56 -4.03 11.47
N ASP A 53 -14.03 -3.13 12.30
CA ASP A 53 -14.76 -2.59 13.45
C ASP A 53 -15.72 -1.45 13.07
N ALA A 54 -15.29 -0.55 12.18
CA ALA A 54 -16.08 0.62 11.81
C ALA A 54 -16.91 0.37 10.54
N ALA A 55 -16.30 -0.21 9.50
CA ALA A 55 -17.00 -0.46 8.24
C ALA A 55 -17.75 -1.80 8.21
N GLY A 56 -17.56 -2.69 9.21
CA GLY A 56 -18.26 -3.96 9.32
C GLY A 56 -17.90 -4.97 8.23
N LEU A 57 -16.70 -4.86 7.65
CA LEU A 57 -16.25 -5.67 6.53
C LEU A 57 -16.10 -7.15 6.93
N ALA A 58 -16.65 -8.05 6.13
CA ALA A 58 -16.43 -9.50 6.23
C ALA A 58 -15.32 -9.97 5.27
N PRO A 59 -14.65 -11.10 5.56
CA PRO A 59 -13.71 -11.70 4.63
C PRO A 59 -14.34 -11.98 3.26
N GLY A 60 -13.64 -11.58 2.19
CA GLY A 60 -14.11 -11.68 0.81
C GLY A 60 -14.93 -10.50 0.33
N ASP A 61 -15.30 -9.56 1.20
CA ASP A 61 -16.03 -8.37 0.75
C ASP A 61 -15.14 -7.50 -0.18
N PRO A 62 -15.74 -6.93 -1.24
CA PRO A 62 -14.99 -6.15 -2.21
C PRO A 62 -14.66 -4.75 -1.70
N VAL A 63 -13.39 -4.36 -1.83
CA VAL A 63 -12.88 -3.03 -1.48
C VAL A 63 -12.25 -2.37 -2.70
N GLY A 64 -12.75 -1.19 -3.05
CA GLY A 64 -12.22 -0.36 -4.12
C GLY A 64 -11.03 0.46 -3.63
N VAL A 65 -9.92 0.46 -4.37
CA VAL A 65 -8.73 1.26 -4.05
C VAL A 65 -8.36 2.10 -5.26
N LEU A 66 -8.80 3.36 -5.23
CA LEU A 66 -8.56 4.37 -6.25
C LEU A 66 -7.44 5.31 -5.81
N LEU A 67 -6.26 4.75 -5.57
CA LEU A 67 -5.09 5.44 -5.04
C LEU A 67 -3.87 5.27 -5.97
N PRO A 68 -3.01 6.29 -6.12
CA PRO A 68 -1.73 6.16 -6.82
C PRO A 68 -0.72 5.37 -5.96
N PRO A 69 0.42 4.92 -6.53
CA PRO A 69 1.52 4.38 -5.74
C PRO A 69 2.02 5.42 -4.72
N HIS A 70 1.83 5.10 -3.44
CA HIS A 70 2.15 5.98 -2.32
C HIS A 70 2.30 5.13 -1.04
N TRP A 71 3.02 5.63 -0.04
CA TRP A 71 3.18 4.89 1.21
C TRP A 71 1.85 4.63 1.95
N GLN A 72 0.91 5.60 1.93
CA GLN A 72 -0.45 5.41 2.46
C GLN A 72 -1.21 4.37 1.65
N THR A 73 -1.01 4.30 0.34
CA THR A 73 -1.60 3.26 -0.51
C THR A 73 -1.08 1.88 -0.11
N ALA A 74 0.20 1.75 0.25
CA ALA A 74 0.75 0.50 0.76
C ALA A 74 0.05 0.07 2.07
N ALA A 75 -0.15 1.01 3.00
CA ALA A 75 -0.88 0.76 4.24
C ALA A 75 -2.33 0.33 3.99
N VAL A 76 -3.03 1.03 3.08
CA VAL A 76 -4.41 0.71 2.69
C VAL A 76 -4.50 -0.70 2.09
N LEU A 77 -3.70 -0.99 1.07
CA LEU A 77 -3.71 -2.28 0.37
C LEU A 77 -3.40 -3.46 1.32
N LEU A 78 -2.30 -3.35 2.08
CA LEU A 78 -1.91 -4.38 3.04
C LEU A 78 -2.92 -4.52 4.18
N GLY A 79 -3.56 -3.44 4.60
CA GLY A 79 -4.66 -3.46 5.57
C GLY A 79 -5.90 -4.18 5.04
N CYS A 80 -6.29 -3.91 3.78
CA CYS A 80 -7.39 -4.61 3.12
C CYS A 80 -7.15 -6.11 3.04
N TRP A 81 -5.98 -6.53 2.54
CA TRP A 81 -5.64 -7.96 2.47
C TRP A 81 -5.51 -8.61 3.84
N SER A 82 -5.01 -7.87 4.84
CA SER A 82 -4.96 -8.36 6.22
C SER A 82 -6.37 -8.58 6.79
N ALA A 83 -7.34 -7.73 6.46
CA ALA A 83 -8.75 -7.91 6.78
C ALA A 83 -9.46 -9.00 5.93
N GLY A 84 -8.75 -9.64 5.00
CA GLY A 84 -9.30 -10.69 4.12
C GLY A 84 -10.14 -10.16 2.95
N ALA A 85 -10.06 -8.87 2.65
CA ALA A 85 -10.86 -8.22 1.61
C ALA A 85 -10.46 -8.63 0.18
N GLU A 86 -11.41 -8.55 -0.75
CA GLU A 86 -11.14 -8.62 -2.20
C GLU A 86 -10.83 -7.20 -2.72
N VAL A 87 -9.55 -6.92 -3.01
CA VAL A 87 -9.12 -5.60 -3.47
C VAL A 87 -9.36 -5.41 -4.97
N ARG A 88 -9.92 -4.26 -5.34
CA ARG A 88 -10.18 -3.84 -6.73
C ARG A 88 -9.54 -2.49 -7.02
N THR A 89 -8.50 -2.47 -7.85
CA THR A 89 -7.74 -1.26 -8.24
C THR A 89 -8.04 -0.76 -9.67
N GLY A 90 -8.90 -1.46 -10.41
CA GLY A 90 -9.17 -1.25 -11.83
C GLY A 90 -10.53 -0.62 -12.11
N THR A 91 -11.34 -1.29 -12.93
CA THR A 91 -12.66 -0.80 -13.38
C THR A 91 -13.65 -0.68 -12.22
N ALA A 92 -14.46 0.38 -12.26
CA ALA A 92 -15.51 0.61 -11.28
C ALA A 92 -16.53 -0.54 -11.23
N GLY A 93 -16.92 -0.90 -10.00
CA GLY A 93 -17.95 -1.88 -9.70
C GLY A 93 -18.43 -1.72 -8.26
N PRO A 94 -19.50 -2.42 -7.86
CA PRO A 94 -19.99 -2.38 -6.48
C PRO A 94 -18.91 -2.85 -5.50
N VAL A 95 -18.70 -2.06 -4.44
CA VAL A 95 -17.78 -2.35 -3.35
C VAL A 95 -18.45 -2.02 -2.01
N GLU A 96 -18.03 -2.66 -0.93
CA GLU A 96 -18.51 -2.29 0.42
C GLU A 96 -17.80 -1.02 0.89
N VAL A 97 -16.49 -0.94 0.65
CA VAL A 97 -15.64 0.21 1.02
C VAL A 97 -14.88 0.73 -0.20
N LEU A 98 -14.76 2.04 -0.32
CA LEU A 98 -13.95 2.70 -1.34
C LEU A 98 -12.94 3.67 -0.72
N PHE A 99 -11.65 3.45 -0.99
CA PHE A 99 -10.59 4.42 -0.73
C PHE A 99 -10.29 5.21 -2.00
N ALA A 100 -10.26 6.54 -1.92
CA ALA A 100 -9.97 7.40 -3.06
C ALA A 100 -9.02 8.55 -2.70
N ALA A 101 -8.10 8.87 -3.61
CA ALA A 101 -7.29 10.07 -3.48
C ALA A 101 -8.16 11.32 -3.71
N ALA A 102 -7.83 12.42 -3.05
CA ALA A 102 -8.63 13.64 -3.08
C ALA A 102 -8.82 14.21 -4.50
N ASP A 103 -7.80 14.05 -5.35
CA ASP A 103 -7.83 14.44 -6.76
C ASP A 103 -8.59 13.46 -7.67
N ARG A 104 -8.96 12.29 -7.17
CA ARG A 104 -9.71 11.24 -7.90
C ARG A 104 -11.16 11.09 -7.45
N ILE A 105 -11.68 12.00 -6.64
CA ILE A 105 -13.08 11.97 -6.15
C ILE A 105 -14.08 12.00 -7.32
N GLY A 106 -13.77 12.71 -8.40
CA GLY A 106 -14.61 12.72 -9.61
C GLY A 106 -14.77 11.34 -10.25
N GLU A 107 -13.69 10.56 -10.33
CA GLU A 107 -13.71 9.18 -10.82
C GLU A 107 -14.41 8.23 -9.83
N ALA A 108 -14.23 8.48 -8.53
CA ALA A 108 -14.83 7.68 -7.46
C ALA A 108 -16.37 7.73 -7.46
N ALA A 109 -16.99 8.72 -8.11
CA ALA A 109 -18.43 8.78 -8.30
C ALA A 109 -18.99 7.62 -9.15
N ALA A 110 -18.16 6.99 -9.99
CA ALA A 110 -18.55 5.84 -10.79
C ALA A 110 -18.65 4.52 -9.99
N TRP A 111 -18.16 4.50 -8.75
CA TRP A 111 -18.15 3.31 -7.88
C TRP A 111 -19.35 3.35 -6.94
N PRO A 112 -20.29 2.39 -7.01
CA PRO A 112 -21.25 2.18 -5.93
C PRO A 112 -20.51 1.65 -4.70
N ALA A 113 -20.56 2.39 -3.59
CA ALA A 113 -19.85 2.07 -2.36
C ALA A 113 -20.74 2.37 -1.14
N GLY A 114 -20.70 1.51 -0.13
CA GLY A 114 -21.35 1.73 1.16
C GLY A 114 -20.63 2.79 1.97
N GLU A 115 -19.37 2.52 2.31
CA GLU A 115 -18.46 3.42 3.02
C GLU A 115 -17.42 4.02 2.07
N ARG A 116 -17.00 5.26 2.33
CA ARG A 116 -16.03 5.97 1.49
C ARG A 116 -15.02 6.72 2.33
N TYR A 117 -13.74 6.50 2.03
CA TYR A 117 -12.62 7.17 2.69
C TYR A 117 -11.78 7.94 1.67
N ALA A 118 -11.58 9.22 1.93
CA ALA A 118 -10.77 10.10 1.12
C ALA A 118 -9.37 10.27 1.74
N LEU A 119 -8.34 10.32 0.88
CA LEU A 119 -6.96 10.52 1.27
C LEU A 119 -6.41 11.79 0.63
N ALA A 120 -5.90 12.71 1.45
CA ALA A 120 -5.15 13.87 0.96
C ALA A 120 -3.79 13.50 0.37
N LEU A 121 -3.21 12.37 0.81
CA LEU A 121 -1.82 11.96 0.54
C LEU A 121 -0.79 13.04 0.91
N ALA A 122 -1.15 13.91 1.85
CA ALA A 122 -0.33 15.04 2.25
C ALA A 122 0.87 14.61 3.12
N PRO A 123 1.93 15.43 3.17
CA PRO A 123 3.11 15.19 4.01
C PRO A 123 2.74 14.93 5.46
N LEU A 124 3.53 14.07 6.13
CA LEU A 124 3.35 13.70 7.54
C LEU A 124 1.97 13.08 7.86
N ALA A 125 1.28 12.56 6.84
CA ALA A 125 -0.13 12.17 6.95
C ALA A 125 -0.96 13.32 7.54
N ALA A 126 -0.87 14.51 6.96
CA ALA A 126 -1.82 15.56 7.28
C ALA A 126 -3.21 15.16 6.74
N PRO A 127 -4.30 15.42 7.51
CA PRO A 127 -5.65 15.16 7.03
C PRO A 127 -6.02 16.14 5.90
N LEU A 128 -7.11 15.84 5.21
CA LEU A 128 -7.80 16.73 4.29
C LEU A 128 -8.15 18.04 5.01
N ARG A 129 -7.97 19.16 4.30
CA ARG A 129 -8.43 20.46 4.76
C ARG A 129 -9.96 20.53 4.73
N ASP A 130 -10.53 20.02 3.65
CA ASP A 130 -11.96 19.92 3.42
C ASP A 130 -12.28 18.47 3.03
N VAL A 131 -13.15 17.81 3.80
CA VAL A 131 -13.56 16.43 3.51
C VAL A 131 -14.69 16.47 2.48
N PRO A 132 -14.55 15.79 1.32
CA PRO A 132 -15.60 15.74 0.31
C PRO A 132 -16.91 15.17 0.87
N ALA A 133 -18.05 15.68 0.39
CA ALA A 133 -19.35 15.20 0.83
C ALA A 133 -19.52 13.70 0.59
N GLY A 134 -19.98 12.98 1.62
CA GLY A 134 -20.15 11.53 1.57
C GLY A 134 -18.86 10.72 1.76
N TYR A 135 -17.75 11.37 2.17
CA TYR A 135 -16.51 10.70 2.55
C TYR A 135 -16.17 10.96 4.01
N ALA A 136 -15.46 10.03 4.62
CA ALA A 136 -14.67 10.24 5.82
C ALA A 136 -13.20 10.49 5.45
N ASP A 137 -12.45 11.17 6.31
CA ASP A 137 -11.01 11.32 6.13
C ASP A 137 -10.28 10.07 6.65
N TYR A 138 -9.61 9.34 5.77
CA TYR A 138 -8.91 8.11 6.15
C TYR A 138 -7.90 8.31 7.29
N VAL A 139 -7.10 9.38 7.24
CA VAL A 139 -6.03 9.64 8.18
C VAL A 139 -6.57 9.98 9.58
N VAL A 140 -7.70 10.69 9.64
CA VAL A 140 -8.40 10.97 10.90
C VAL A 140 -8.96 9.67 11.49
N GLU A 141 -9.72 8.91 10.70
CA GLU A 141 -10.40 7.70 11.16
C GLU A 141 -9.39 6.63 11.58
N VAL A 142 -8.42 6.30 10.71
CA VAL A 142 -7.47 5.21 10.95
C VAL A 142 -6.65 5.41 12.22
N ARG A 143 -6.34 6.65 12.61
CA ARG A 143 -5.59 6.96 13.85
C ARG A 143 -6.32 6.58 15.12
N GLY A 144 -7.65 6.48 15.08
CA GLY A 144 -8.47 6.04 16.21
C GLY A 144 -8.37 4.55 16.51
N HIS A 145 -7.84 3.74 15.58
CA HIS A 145 -7.81 2.29 15.71
C HIS A 145 -6.51 1.75 16.32
N GLY A 146 -6.55 0.49 16.79
CA GLY A 146 -5.44 -0.17 17.46
C GLY A 146 -4.29 -0.55 16.52
N ASP A 147 -3.07 -0.62 17.09
CA ASP A 147 -1.83 -1.01 16.38
C ASP A 147 -1.61 -2.53 16.27
N HIS A 148 -2.60 -3.33 16.70
CA HIS A 148 -2.55 -4.79 16.64
C HIS A 148 -3.78 -5.31 15.91
N PHE A 149 -3.55 -6.25 15.01
CA PHE A 149 -4.60 -6.95 14.28
C PHE A 149 -4.13 -8.39 14.04
N THR A 150 -5.04 -9.36 14.18
CA THR A 150 -4.76 -10.78 13.93
C THR A 150 -5.54 -11.20 12.70
N PRO A 151 -4.90 -11.37 11.53
CA PRO A 151 -5.55 -11.84 10.31
C PRO A 151 -6.13 -13.24 10.47
N ASP A 152 -7.21 -13.52 9.75
CA ASP A 152 -7.71 -14.89 9.60
C ASP A 152 -6.64 -15.74 8.87
N PRO A 153 -6.21 -16.89 9.44
CA PRO A 153 -5.25 -17.76 8.79
C PRO A 153 -5.65 -18.24 7.39
N ALA A 154 -6.95 -18.30 7.09
CA ALA A 154 -7.46 -18.67 5.77
C ALA A 154 -7.12 -17.64 4.67
N GLY A 155 -6.88 -16.38 5.04
CA GLY A 155 -6.61 -15.29 4.10
C GLY A 155 -7.82 -14.87 3.26
N GLY A 156 -7.57 -13.97 2.30
CA GLY A 156 -8.57 -13.50 1.33
C GLY A 156 -8.65 -14.35 0.06
N PRO A 157 -9.72 -14.20 -0.74
CA PRO A 157 -9.95 -15.01 -1.96
C PRO A 157 -8.89 -14.79 -3.05
N GLN A 158 -8.19 -13.66 -3.04
CA GLN A 158 -7.16 -13.31 -4.05
C GLN A 158 -5.73 -13.69 -3.62
N ASP A 159 -5.53 -14.10 -2.36
CA ASP A 159 -4.22 -14.12 -1.74
C ASP A 159 -3.26 -15.12 -2.40
N ALA A 160 -3.69 -16.36 -2.62
CA ALA A 160 -2.85 -17.39 -3.22
C ALA A 160 -2.38 -17.02 -4.64
N GLU A 161 -3.28 -16.42 -5.44
CA GLU A 161 -2.94 -15.95 -6.78
C GLU A 161 -1.93 -14.80 -6.71
N LEU A 162 -2.18 -13.80 -5.86
CA LEU A 162 -1.33 -12.62 -5.72
C LEU A 162 0.05 -12.95 -5.15
N VAL A 163 0.15 -13.85 -4.17
CA VAL A 163 1.44 -14.35 -3.65
C VAL A 163 2.23 -15.03 -4.77
N GLY A 164 1.60 -15.93 -5.53
CA GLY A 164 2.25 -16.60 -6.65
C GLY A 164 2.68 -15.63 -7.75
N ARG A 165 1.84 -14.63 -8.06
CA ARG A 165 2.13 -13.59 -9.04
C ARG A 165 3.28 -12.69 -8.58
N ALA A 166 3.31 -12.30 -7.30
CA ALA A 166 4.36 -11.48 -6.72
C ALA A 166 5.72 -12.18 -6.77
N ALA A 167 5.79 -13.48 -6.45
CA ALA A 167 7.03 -14.25 -6.54
C ALA A 167 7.54 -14.36 -8.00
N ARG A 168 6.64 -14.57 -8.97
CA ARG A 168 7.02 -14.57 -10.40
C ARG A 168 7.52 -13.20 -10.85
N ARG A 169 6.80 -12.13 -10.49
CA ARG A 169 7.20 -10.76 -10.84
C ARG A 169 8.52 -10.36 -10.21
N ALA A 170 8.80 -10.77 -8.97
CA ALA A 170 10.11 -10.56 -8.36
C ALA A 170 11.25 -11.18 -9.19
N ALA A 171 11.08 -12.42 -9.64
CA ALA A 171 12.06 -13.08 -10.50
C ALA A 171 12.21 -12.41 -11.86
N GLU A 172 11.11 -12.02 -12.51
CA GLU A 172 11.12 -11.32 -13.80
C GLU A 172 11.78 -9.93 -13.73
N LEU A 173 11.59 -9.22 -12.61
CA LEU A 173 12.18 -7.91 -12.34
C LEU A 173 13.60 -8.00 -11.77
N GLY A 174 14.12 -9.21 -11.53
CA GLY A 174 15.46 -9.43 -10.99
C GLY A 174 15.62 -9.00 -9.54
N ILE A 175 14.55 -9.01 -8.74
CA ILE A 175 14.56 -8.63 -7.33
C ILE A 175 14.89 -9.85 -6.46
N GLY A 176 15.95 -9.75 -5.67
CA GLY A 176 16.41 -10.75 -4.72
C GLY A 176 16.27 -10.34 -3.25
N ALA A 177 16.61 -11.27 -2.37
CA ALA A 177 16.55 -11.05 -0.92
C ALA A 177 17.56 -10.00 -0.47
N GLY A 178 17.10 -9.05 0.34
CA GLY A 178 17.92 -7.96 0.86
C GLY A 178 18.12 -6.79 -0.10
N ASP A 179 17.56 -6.85 -1.32
CA ASP A 179 17.67 -5.74 -2.26
C ASP A 179 16.99 -4.47 -1.75
N ARG A 180 17.51 -3.34 -2.23
CA ARG A 180 16.93 -2.01 -2.07
C ARG A 180 16.49 -1.55 -3.45
N VAL A 181 15.19 -1.64 -3.72
CA VAL A 181 14.62 -1.49 -5.07
C VAL A 181 14.11 -0.07 -5.26
N LEU A 182 14.71 0.69 -6.19
CA LEU A 182 14.15 1.96 -6.65
C LEU A 182 13.06 1.69 -7.68
N VAL A 183 11.87 2.25 -7.49
CA VAL A 183 10.73 2.07 -8.39
C VAL A 183 10.20 3.42 -8.85
N ASP A 184 10.19 3.63 -10.17
CA ASP A 184 9.45 4.72 -10.83
C ASP A 184 7.97 4.35 -10.92
N ALA A 185 7.14 4.98 -10.09
CA ALA A 185 5.71 4.74 -10.01
C ALA A 185 4.98 4.97 -11.34
N ALA A 186 5.49 5.87 -12.20
CA ALA A 186 4.87 6.14 -13.50
C ALA A 186 5.07 4.98 -14.48
N ARG A 187 6.16 4.22 -14.35
CA ARG A 187 6.46 3.05 -15.18
C ARG A 187 5.89 1.76 -14.60
N HIS A 188 5.82 1.67 -13.28
CA HIS A 188 5.34 0.50 -12.55
C HIS A 188 4.18 0.88 -11.61
N PRO A 189 2.99 1.24 -12.13
CA PRO A 189 1.85 1.65 -11.30
C PRO A 189 1.17 0.47 -10.60
N ASP A 190 1.37 -0.76 -11.09
CA ASP A 190 0.73 -1.95 -10.53
C ASP A 190 1.33 -2.31 -9.15
N PRO A 191 0.51 -2.43 -8.08
CA PRO A 191 0.99 -2.81 -6.74
C PRO A 191 1.72 -4.14 -6.67
N VAL A 192 1.52 -5.04 -7.64
CA VAL A 192 2.34 -6.25 -7.70
C VAL A 192 3.81 -5.91 -7.96
N ASP A 193 4.10 -4.94 -8.82
CA ASP A 193 5.48 -4.58 -9.17
C ASP A 193 6.14 -3.76 -8.06
N TRP A 194 5.46 -2.73 -7.53
CA TRP A 194 6.08 -1.79 -6.61
C TRP A 194 5.97 -2.17 -5.12
N LEU A 195 5.03 -3.05 -4.75
CA LEU A 195 4.80 -3.46 -3.36
C LEU A 195 5.02 -4.96 -3.15
N LEU A 196 4.25 -5.81 -3.83
CA LEU A 196 4.21 -7.23 -3.49
C LEU A 196 5.45 -8.00 -3.96
N ALA A 197 5.98 -7.73 -5.15
CA ALA A 197 7.19 -8.39 -5.65
C ALA A 197 8.42 -8.12 -4.74
N PRO A 198 8.72 -6.86 -4.34
CA PRO A 198 9.76 -6.60 -3.34
C PRO A 198 9.54 -7.33 -2.02
N LEU A 199 8.31 -7.31 -1.47
CA LEU A 199 7.99 -8.01 -0.22
C LEU A 199 8.16 -9.53 -0.35
N ALA A 200 7.72 -10.12 -1.47
CA ALA A 200 7.84 -11.55 -1.75
C ALA A 200 9.31 -11.99 -1.84
N ALA A 201 10.19 -11.12 -2.35
CA ALA A 201 11.63 -11.36 -2.40
C ALA A 201 12.33 -11.15 -1.05
N GLY A 202 11.71 -10.49 -0.07
CA GLY A 202 12.36 -10.04 1.16
C GLY A 202 13.20 -8.77 0.98
N ALA A 203 12.95 -8.01 -0.08
CA ALA A 203 13.58 -6.73 -0.38
C ALA A 203 12.89 -5.56 0.34
N SER A 204 13.45 -4.36 0.19
CA SER A 204 12.88 -3.08 0.64
C SER A 204 12.76 -2.11 -0.53
N VAL A 205 11.86 -1.14 -0.42
CA VAL A 205 11.45 -0.31 -1.56
C VAL A 205 11.83 1.17 -1.35
N VAL A 206 12.30 1.79 -2.42
CA VAL A 206 12.37 3.24 -2.62
C VAL A 206 11.37 3.56 -3.73
N LEU A 207 10.17 4.03 -3.39
CA LEU A 207 9.11 4.34 -4.33
C LEU A 207 9.15 5.83 -4.69
N CYS A 208 9.25 6.17 -5.97
CA CYS A 208 9.22 7.55 -6.43
C CYS A 208 7.96 7.82 -7.24
N GLY A 209 7.08 8.69 -6.74
CA GLY A 209 5.81 9.06 -7.37
C GLY A 209 5.98 9.77 -8.72
N HIS A 210 6.82 10.80 -8.76
CA HIS A 210 7.22 11.50 -9.98
C HIS A 210 8.74 11.53 -10.09
N LEU A 211 9.38 10.40 -10.41
CA LEU A 211 10.85 10.33 -10.45
C LEU A 211 11.42 11.32 -11.47
N ASP A 212 12.30 12.22 -11.00
CA ASP A 212 13.06 13.10 -11.88
C ASP A 212 14.33 12.36 -12.37
N PRO A 213 14.50 12.12 -13.68
CA PRO A 213 15.70 11.45 -14.20
C PRO A 213 17.01 12.12 -13.80
N ALA A 214 17.02 13.45 -13.57
CA ALA A 214 18.19 14.18 -13.12
C ALA A 214 18.52 13.92 -11.64
N LYS A 215 17.53 13.58 -10.81
CA LYS A 215 17.71 13.25 -9.38
C LYS A 215 17.96 11.76 -9.14
N ARG A 216 17.63 10.89 -10.10
CA ARG A 216 17.81 9.43 -10.01
C ARG A 216 19.21 9.00 -9.51
N PRO A 217 20.35 9.47 -10.05
CA PRO A 217 21.67 9.06 -9.56
C PRO A 217 21.90 9.39 -8.09
N ALA A 218 21.38 10.54 -7.63
CA ALA A 218 21.46 10.93 -6.23
C ALA A 218 20.58 10.02 -5.35
N ARG A 219 19.36 9.67 -5.81
CA ARG A 219 18.48 8.71 -5.11
C ARG A 219 19.15 7.36 -4.94
N VAL A 220 19.75 6.82 -6.01
CA VAL A 220 20.48 5.55 -6.00
C VAL A 220 21.60 5.57 -4.96
N THR A 221 22.39 6.64 -4.94
CA THR A 221 23.51 6.77 -4.01
C THR A 221 23.06 6.92 -2.56
N THR A 222 22.10 7.83 -2.29
CA THR A 222 21.61 8.13 -0.94
C THR A 222 20.92 6.93 -0.31
N GLU A 223 20.06 6.26 -1.07
CA GLU A 223 19.26 5.14 -0.57
C GLU A 223 19.98 3.80 -0.68
N LYS A 224 21.19 3.76 -1.27
CA LYS A 224 22.00 2.54 -1.49
C LYS A 224 21.22 1.50 -2.31
N VAL A 225 20.62 1.95 -3.39
CA VAL A 225 19.80 1.13 -4.29
C VAL A 225 20.66 0.05 -4.94
N THR A 226 20.15 -1.17 -4.98
CA THR A 226 20.79 -2.33 -5.61
C THR A 226 20.07 -2.78 -6.88
N VAL A 227 18.78 -2.46 -7.02
CA VAL A 227 17.95 -2.76 -8.19
C VAL A 227 17.16 -1.51 -8.59
N GLU A 228 17.17 -1.17 -9.87
CA GLU A 228 16.48 0.01 -10.40
C GLU A 228 15.40 -0.37 -11.41
N LEU A 229 14.15 -0.05 -11.09
CA LEU A 229 12.97 -0.15 -11.94
C LEU A 229 12.51 1.26 -12.35
N ALA A 230 13.38 1.95 -13.10
CA ALA A 230 13.32 3.40 -13.33
C ALA A 230 13.71 3.84 -14.74
#